data_AF-A0A9E0RXV7-F1
#
_entry.id   AF-A0A9E0RXV7-F1
#
_cell.length_a   1.000
_cell.length_b   1.000
_cell.length_c   1.000
_cell.angle_alpha   90.00
_cell.angle_beta   90.00
_cell.angle_gamma   90.00
#
_symmetry.space_group_name_H-M   'P 1'
#
loop_
_entity.id
_entity.type
_entity.pdbx_description
1 polymer ?
#
loop_
_entity_poly.entity_id
_entity_poly.type
_entity_poly.pdbx_seq_one_letter_code
_entity_poly.pdbx_strand_id
1 'polypeptide(L)'
;MHDSVTAKLNDTLKELYHQAIDADKKLAELRTRGQAKFSAVLREDSQFITHADHFMPYVAELAEELELLATATDEEYQDLLSRMVHKIQLLAETLSHFSRLS
;
A
#
# COMPACT_ATOMS: atom_id res chain seq x y z
N MET A 1 23.45 -8.83 -0.96
CA MET A 1 23.43 -8.17 -2.29
C MET A 1 21.98 -7.85 -2.66
N HIS A 2 21.27 -7.14 -1.77
CA HIS A 2 19.82 -6.84 -1.92
C HIS A 2 19.53 -5.32 -1.94
N ASP A 3 20.55 -4.50 -1.67
CA ASP A 3 20.45 -3.06 -1.44
C ASP A 3 19.82 -2.31 -2.62
N SER A 4 20.06 -2.76 -3.86
CA SER A 4 19.49 -2.14 -5.06
C SER A 4 18.00 -2.41 -5.25
N VAL A 5 17.49 -3.53 -4.73
CA VAL A 5 16.06 -3.88 -4.75
C VAL A 5 15.35 -3.13 -3.63
N THR A 6 15.89 -3.17 -2.41
CA THR A 6 15.35 -2.43 -1.25
C THR A 6 15.28 -0.92 -1.51
N ALA A 7 16.29 -0.33 -2.18
CA ALA A 7 16.26 1.08 -2.56
C ALA A 7 15.11 1.42 -3.51
N LYS A 8 14.89 0.59 -4.55
CA LYS A 8 13.77 0.78 -5.48
C LYS A 8 12.42 0.68 -4.78
N LEU A 9 12.27 -0.30 -3.89
CA LEU A 9 11.06 -0.48 -3.11
C LEU A 9 10.79 0.74 -2.22
N ASN A 10 11.83 1.29 -1.57
CA ASN A 10 11.71 2.51 -0.78
C ASN A 10 11.22 3.69 -1.64
N ASP A 11 11.78 3.88 -2.84
CA ASP A 11 11.34 4.95 -3.74
C ASP A 11 9.88 4.75 -4.20
N THR A 12 9.48 3.51 -4.50
CA THR A 12 8.07 3.17 -4.79
C THR A 12 7.16 3.49 -3.60
N LEU A 13 7.56 3.18 -2.37
CA LEU A 13 6.75 3.50 -1.18
C LEU A 13 6.61 5.01 -0.94
N LYS A 14 7.63 5.82 -1.24
CA LYS A 14 7.50 7.29 -1.18
C LYS A 14 6.46 7.81 -2.17
N GLU A 15 6.43 7.26 -3.38
CA GLU A 15 5.41 7.61 -4.38
C GLU A 15 4.01 7.21 -3.90
N LEU A 16 3.85 5.97 -3.38
CA LEU A 16 2.60 5.49 -2.83
C LEU A 16 2.13 6.32 -1.63
N TYR A 17 3.03 6.76 -0.77
CA TYR A 17 2.73 7.65 0.35
C TYR A 17 2.08 8.97 -0.12
N HIS A 18 2.67 9.63 -1.12
CA HIS A 18 2.09 10.85 -1.68
C HIS A 18 0.72 10.60 -2.31
N GLN A 19 0.56 9.51 -3.08
CA GLN A 19 -0.71 9.14 -3.69
C GLN A 19 -1.79 8.82 -2.65
N ALA A 20 -1.42 8.13 -1.56
CA ALA A 20 -2.33 7.80 -0.48
C ALA A 20 -2.84 9.04 0.25
N ILE A 21 -1.99 10.04 0.50
CA ILE A 21 -2.41 11.32 1.09
C ILE A 21 -3.49 11.99 0.24
N ASP A 22 -3.27 12.07 -1.07
CA ASP A 22 -4.21 12.75 -1.95
C ASP A 22 -5.50 11.94 -2.13
N ALA A 23 -5.40 10.61 -2.17
CA ALA A 23 -6.56 9.72 -2.17
C ALA A 23 -7.38 9.85 -0.88
N ASP A 24 -6.74 9.95 0.28
CA ASP A 24 -7.42 10.07 1.57
C ASP A 24 -8.17 11.40 1.71
N LYS A 25 -7.59 12.50 1.21
CA LYS A 25 -8.29 13.79 1.14
C LYS A 25 -9.55 13.70 0.27
N LYS A 26 -9.42 13.15 -0.94
CA LYS A 26 -10.55 12.97 -1.86
C LYS A 26 -11.61 12.03 -1.27
N LEU A 27 -11.18 10.98 -0.58
CA LEU A 27 -12.07 10.04 0.09
C LEU A 27 -12.86 10.71 1.20
N ALA A 28 -12.22 11.56 2.00
CA ALA A 28 -12.90 12.37 3.01
C ALA A 28 -13.99 13.25 2.37
N GLU A 29 -13.72 13.90 1.23
CA GLU A 29 -14.72 14.70 0.50
C GLU A 29 -15.88 13.85 -0.07
N LEU A 30 -15.63 12.62 -0.50
CA LEU A 30 -16.69 11.70 -0.93
C LEU A 30 -17.56 11.25 0.25
N ARG A 31 -16.97 11.06 1.42
CA ARG A 31 -17.68 10.68 2.65
C ARG A 31 -18.58 11.78 3.16
N THR A 32 -18.13 13.04 3.14
CA THR A 32 -18.99 14.17 3.54
C THR A 32 -20.22 14.29 2.63
N ARG A 33 -20.12 13.85 1.37
CA ARG A 33 -21.22 13.75 0.40
C ARG A 33 -22.02 12.46 0.47
N GLY A 34 -21.67 11.53 1.36
CA GLY A 34 -22.32 10.22 1.51
C GLY A 34 -22.07 9.26 0.36
N GLN A 35 -21.07 9.52 -0.49
CA GLN A 35 -20.73 8.76 -1.70
C GLN A 35 -19.71 7.64 -1.45
N ALA A 36 -19.15 7.56 -0.25
CA ALA A 36 -18.27 6.47 0.19
C ALA A 36 -18.73 5.97 1.57
N LYS A 37 -19.19 4.72 1.64
CA LYS A 37 -19.75 4.08 2.85
C LYS A 37 -19.13 2.72 3.19
N PHE A 38 -18.04 2.37 2.51
CA PHE A 38 -17.32 1.13 2.77
C PHE A 38 -16.51 1.23 4.06
N SER A 39 -16.29 0.08 4.72
CA SER A 39 -15.45 -0.02 5.92
C SER A 39 -13.97 -0.23 5.62
N ALA A 40 -13.63 -0.61 4.38
CA ALA A 40 -12.25 -0.75 3.93
C ALA A 40 -12.08 -0.37 2.45
N VAL A 41 -10.94 0.23 2.10
CA VAL A 41 -10.58 0.54 0.69
C VAL A 41 -10.06 -0.68 -0.06
N LEU A 42 -9.54 -1.68 0.64
CA LEU A 42 -9.12 -2.97 0.09
C LEU A 42 -10.03 -4.09 0.58
N ARG A 43 -10.10 -5.17 -0.20
CA ARG A 43 -10.83 -6.40 0.15
C ARG A 43 -10.05 -7.21 1.20
N GLU A 44 -10.76 -8.07 1.93
CA GLU A 44 -10.14 -8.95 2.95
C GLU A 44 -9.15 -9.96 2.35
N ASP A 45 -9.29 -10.32 1.07
CA ASP A 45 -8.39 -11.21 0.34
C ASP A 45 -7.13 -10.51 -0.22
N SER A 46 -6.88 -9.25 0.17
CA SER A 46 -5.76 -8.41 -0.32
C SER A 46 -4.37 -8.80 0.20
N GLN A 47 -4.27 -9.84 1.04
CA GLN A 47 -3.06 -10.25 1.78
C GLN A 47 -2.56 -9.23 2.81
N PHE A 48 -3.11 -8.02 2.86
CA PHE A 48 -2.86 -7.06 3.93
C PHE A 48 -3.47 -7.56 5.24
N ILE A 49 -2.78 -7.31 6.36
CA ILE A 49 -3.36 -7.52 7.69
C ILE A 49 -4.19 -6.30 8.12
N THR A 50 -3.86 -5.14 7.57
CA THR A 50 -4.58 -3.89 7.77
C THR A 50 -5.99 -3.98 7.21
N HIS A 51 -6.97 -3.60 8.03
CA HIS A 51 -8.34 -3.33 7.60
C HIS A 51 -8.66 -1.86 7.90
N ALA A 52 -8.47 -1.02 6.91
CA ALA A 52 -8.66 0.42 7.04
C ALA A 52 -9.51 1.00 5.92
N ASP A 53 -10.26 2.02 6.30
CA ASP A 53 -11.23 2.70 5.46
C ASP A 53 -10.60 3.85 4.64
N HIS A 54 -9.28 4.00 4.69
CA HIS A 54 -8.45 4.97 3.97
C HIS A 54 -7.08 4.32 3.64
N PHE A 55 -6.31 4.90 2.74
CA PHE A 55 -5.15 4.30 2.09
C PHE A 55 -3.87 4.34 2.94
N MET A 56 -3.66 5.39 3.74
CA MET A 56 -2.43 5.57 4.51
C MET A 56 -2.01 4.37 5.40
N PRO A 57 -2.93 3.69 6.11
CA PRO A 57 -2.58 2.51 6.92
C PRO A 57 -1.95 1.37 6.11
N TYR A 58 -2.35 1.19 4.85
CA TYR A 58 -1.77 0.16 3.98
C TYR A 58 -0.34 0.54 3.53
N VAL A 59 -0.04 1.83 3.38
CA VAL A 59 1.33 2.31 3.12
C VAL A 59 2.21 2.10 4.36
N ALA A 60 1.66 2.30 5.56
CA ALA A 60 2.39 2.06 6.81
C ALA A 60 2.76 0.57 6.96
N GLU A 61 1.82 -0.34 6.67
CA GLU A 61 2.12 -1.78 6.67
C GLU A 61 3.24 -2.14 5.68
N LEU A 62 3.23 -1.59 4.46
CA LEU A 62 4.31 -1.82 3.50
C LEU A 62 5.67 -1.26 3.95
N ALA A 63 5.68 -0.16 4.71
CA ALA A 63 6.90 0.39 5.28
C ALA A 63 7.50 -0.54 6.33
N GLU A 64 6.66 -1.09 7.21
CA GLU A 64 7.06 -2.10 8.20
C GLU A 64 7.58 -3.38 7.50
N GLU A 65 6.90 -3.84 6.43
CA GLU A 65 7.35 -4.98 5.63
C GLU A 65 8.70 -4.75 4.95
N LEU A 66 8.99 -3.52 4.51
CA LEU A 66 10.29 -3.18 3.94
C LEU A 66 11.42 -3.26 4.97
N GLU A 67 11.17 -2.87 6.23
CA GLU A 67 12.12 -3.01 7.33
C GLU A 67 12.38 -4.50 7.65
N LEU A 68 11.33 -5.32 7.64
CA LEU A 68 11.45 -6.77 7.80
C LEU A 68 12.26 -7.39 6.66
N LEU A 69 11.98 -7.02 5.41
CA LEU A 69 12.70 -7.51 4.24
C LEU A 69 14.19 -7.15 4.27
N ALA A 70 14.54 -5.97 4.81
CA ALA A 70 15.92 -5.52 4.94
C ALA A 70 16.74 -6.33 5.95
N THR A 71 16.07 -7.04 6.88
CA THR A 71 16.70 -7.86 7.92
C THR A 71 16.48 -9.37 7.72
N ALA A 72 15.77 -9.75 6.64
CA ALA A 72 15.45 -11.13 6.32
C ALA A 72 16.68 -11.99 6.03
N THR A 73 16.60 -13.26 6.40
CA THR A 73 17.58 -14.27 5.94
C THR A 73 17.42 -14.54 4.45
N ASP A 74 18.45 -15.11 3.82
CA ASP A 74 18.39 -15.45 2.38
C ASP A 74 17.26 -16.45 2.06
N GLU A 75 16.89 -17.30 3.02
CA GLU A 75 15.78 -18.26 2.88
C GLU A 75 14.41 -17.57 2.87
N GLU A 76 14.22 -16.55 3.70
CA GLU A 76 12.95 -15.81 3.82
C GLU A 76 12.79 -14.73 2.75
N TYR A 77 13.90 -14.21 2.23
CA TYR A 77 13.94 -13.01 1.40
C TYR A 77 13.05 -13.12 0.16
N GLN A 78 13.08 -14.25 -0.55
CA GLN A 78 12.30 -14.43 -1.79
C GLN A 78 10.79 -14.41 -1.53
N ASP A 79 10.35 -15.09 -0.47
CA ASP A 79 8.92 -15.16 -0.12
C ASP A 79 8.41 -13.83 0.42
N LEU A 80 9.21 -13.12 1.21
CA LEU A 80 8.87 -11.77 1.70
C LEU A 80 8.82 -10.76 0.54
N LEU A 81 9.81 -10.79 -0.34
CA LEU A 81 9.85 -9.91 -1.51
C LEU A 81 8.64 -10.14 -2.43
N SER A 82 8.31 -11.41 -2.71
CA SER A 82 7.17 -11.76 -3.56
C SER A 82 5.85 -11.23 -3.00
N ARG A 83 5.62 -11.42 -1.69
CA ARG A 83 4.42 -10.91 -0.99
C ARG A 83 4.36 -9.39 -1.02
N MET A 84 5.46 -8.71 -0.70
CA MET A 84 5.49 -7.25 -0.65
C MET A 84 5.28 -6.63 -2.04
N VAL A 85 5.88 -7.20 -3.10
CA VAL A 85 5.65 -6.75 -4.49
C VAL A 85 4.18 -6.93 -4.90
N HIS A 86 3.54 -8.03 -4.51
CA HIS A 86 2.12 -8.25 -4.79
C HIS A 86 1.24 -7.19 -4.11
N LYS A 87 1.50 -6.88 -2.83
CA LYS A 87 0.80 -5.85 -2.07
C LYS A 87 1.01 -4.44 -2.65
N ILE A 88 2.24 -4.11 -3.03
CA ILE A 88 2.57 -2.85 -3.73
C ILE A 88 1.76 -2.71 -5.01
N GLN A 89 1.71 -3.76 -5.85
CA GLN A 89 0.97 -3.74 -7.10
C GLN A 89 -0.52 -3.49 -6.86
N LEU A 90 -1.13 -4.23 -5.91
CA LEU A 90 -2.55 -4.08 -5.57
C LEU A 90 -2.88 -2.67 -5.08
N LEU A 91 -2.06 -2.12 -4.17
CA LEU A 91 -2.27 -0.78 -3.63
C LEU A 91 -2.10 0.29 -4.72
N ALA A 92 -1.07 0.18 -5.55
CA ALA A 92 -0.80 1.09 -6.66
C ALA A 92 -1.96 1.10 -7.68
N GLU A 93 -2.46 -0.07 -8.06
CA GLU A 93 -3.62 -0.19 -8.95
C GLU A 93 -4.86 0.44 -8.33
N THR A 94 -5.13 0.16 -7.05
CA THR A 94 -6.30 0.69 -6.35
C THR A 94 -6.25 2.21 -6.25
N LEU A 95 -5.09 2.79 -5.89
CA LEU A 95 -4.87 4.24 -5.87
C LEU A 95 -5.03 4.85 -7.28
N SER A 96 -4.50 4.20 -8.31
CA SER A 96 -4.66 4.62 -9.70
C SER A 96 -6.13 4.62 -10.15
N HIS A 97 -6.87 3.58 -9.81
CA HIS A 97 -8.31 3.51 -10.08
C HIS A 97 -9.09 4.58 -9.32
N PHE A 98 -8.80 4.76 -8.03
CA PHE A 98 -9.49 5.73 -7.18
C PHE A 98 -9.22 7.18 -7.61
N SER A 99 -7.97 7.50 -7.98
CA SER A 99 -7.61 8.85 -8.44
C SER A 99 -8.38 9.26 -9.70
N ARG A 100 -8.69 8.32 -10.59
CA ARG A 100 -9.47 8.53 -11.83
C ARG A 100 -10.99 8.62 -11.63
N LEU A 101 -11.53 8.33 -10.45
CA LEU A 101 -12.97 8.49 -10.19
C LEU A 101 -13.36 9.98 -10.29
N SER A 102 -14.17 10.34 -11.29
CA SER A 102 -14.66 11.72 -11.51
C SER A 102 -15.79 12.09 -10.56
#